data_AF-M4FCK7-F1
#
_entry.id   AF-M4FCK7-F1
#
_cell.length_a   1.000
_cell.length_b   1.000
_cell.length_c   1.000
_cell.angle_alpha   90.00
_cell.angle_beta   90.00
_cell.angle_gamma   90.00
#
_symmetry.space_group_name_H-M   'P 1'
#
loop_
_entity.id
_entity.type
_entity.pdbx_description
1 polymer ?
#
loop_
_entity_poly.entity_id
_entity_poly.type
_entity_poly.pdbx_seq_one_letter_code
_entity_poly.pdbx_strand_id
1 'polypeptide(L)'
;MPLSPSQHGVRIDRIAQSKGLSAAETYFNRLDHRFKTQSTYRKLLKWYCREGKQEKAKALFKKMDGLKYLNRTAPFQDMMVLYMSLKKLEKVAEVINEMNKRNIRLTCEVYAIWWKSCHPQDRFEFAIDDFIEGSKGVDEGEEAFEQSWVISKGRYGMDHRGVMESMERWNSGGNL
;
A
#
# COMPACT_ATOMS: atom_id res chain seq x y z
N MET A 1 17.90 -5.32 -29.00
CA MET A 1 18.63 -5.11 -27.73
C MET A 1 17.95 -5.94 -26.64
N PRO A 2 18.66 -6.79 -25.87
CA PRO A 2 18.06 -7.53 -24.76
C PRO A 2 17.61 -6.57 -23.65
N LEU A 3 16.49 -6.87 -23.00
CA LEU A 3 15.95 -6.03 -21.92
C LEU A 3 16.82 -6.15 -20.68
N SER A 4 17.04 -5.04 -19.99
CA SER A 4 17.70 -5.05 -18.68
C SER A 4 16.76 -5.65 -17.61
N PRO A 5 17.30 -6.21 -16.52
CA PRO A 5 16.49 -6.77 -15.42
C PRO A 5 15.44 -5.82 -14.83
N SER A 6 15.66 -4.50 -14.89
CA SER A 6 14.68 -3.49 -14.45
C SER A 6 13.56 -3.23 -15.48
N GLN A 7 13.86 -3.37 -16.77
CA GLN A 7 12.89 -3.19 -17.86
C GLN A 7 11.88 -4.34 -17.96
N HIS A 8 12.21 -5.53 -17.43
CA HIS A 8 11.28 -6.65 -17.37
C HIS A 8 10.02 -6.32 -16.55
N GLY A 9 10.13 -5.52 -15.49
CA GLY A 9 8.97 -5.10 -14.69
C GLY A 9 8.01 -4.21 -15.50
N VAL A 10 8.56 -3.26 -16.26
CA VAL A 10 7.76 -2.39 -17.16
C VAL A 10 7.07 -3.23 -18.24
N ARG A 11 7.75 -4.25 -18.76
CA ARG A 11 7.15 -5.15 -19.76
C ARG A 11 6.01 -5.98 -19.19
N ILE A 12 6.13 -6.48 -17.95
CA ILE A 12 5.02 -7.15 -17.25
C ILE A 12 3.82 -6.22 -17.14
N ASP A 13 4.05 -4.96 -16.74
CA ASP A 13 3.00 -3.95 -16.59
C ASP A 13 2.28 -3.71 -17.92
N ARG A 14 3.03 -3.49 -19.01
CA ARG A 14 2.46 -3.30 -20.35
C ARG A 14 1.70 -4.52 -20.86
N ILE A 15 2.21 -5.72 -20.62
CA ILE A 15 1.52 -6.96 -21.03
C ILE A 15 0.22 -7.11 -20.25
N ALA A 16 0.22 -6.86 -18.94
CA ALA A 16 -0.98 -6.96 -18.14
C ALA A 16 -2.06 -5.96 -18.60
N GLN A 17 -1.66 -4.73 -18.94
CA GLN A 17 -2.58 -3.70 -19.46
C GLN A 17 -3.17 -4.05 -20.82
N SER A 18 -2.36 -4.61 -21.74
CA SER A 18 -2.78 -4.85 -23.13
C SER A 18 -3.39 -6.24 -23.37
N LYS A 19 -2.95 -7.25 -22.64
CA LYS A 19 -3.27 -8.67 -22.86
C LYS A 19 -3.83 -9.37 -21.61
N GLY A 20 -3.98 -8.64 -20.50
CA GLY A 20 -4.50 -9.16 -19.24
C GLY A 20 -3.46 -9.87 -18.37
N LEU A 21 -3.88 -10.14 -17.13
CA LEU A 21 -3.03 -10.72 -16.08
C LEU A 21 -2.44 -12.08 -16.45
N SER A 22 -3.21 -12.98 -17.06
CA SER A 22 -2.74 -14.33 -17.42
C SER A 22 -1.55 -14.31 -18.40
N ALA A 23 -1.54 -13.35 -19.33
CA ALA A 23 -0.42 -13.17 -20.25
C ALA A 23 0.83 -12.65 -19.52
N ALA A 24 0.64 -11.75 -18.56
CA ALA A 24 1.72 -11.22 -17.72
C ALA A 24 2.33 -12.28 -16.80
N GLU A 25 1.50 -13.14 -16.20
CA GLU A 25 1.94 -14.31 -15.43
C GLU A 25 2.78 -15.27 -16.28
N THR A 26 2.29 -15.59 -17.49
CA THR A 26 3.00 -16.46 -18.42
C THR A 26 4.37 -15.88 -18.79
N TYR A 27 4.43 -14.58 -19.07
CA TYR A 27 5.69 -13.90 -19.34
C TYR A 27 6.64 -13.96 -18.14
N PHE A 28 6.15 -13.62 -16.94
CA PHE A 28 6.94 -13.68 -15.70
C PHE A 28 7.49 -15.08 -15.43
N ASN A 29 6.68 -16.12 -15.60
CA ASN A 29 7.09 -17.50 -15.36
C ASN A 29 8.20 -17.96 -16.30
N ARG A 30 8.15 -17.53 -17.57
CA ARG A 30 9.18 -17.79 -18.60
C ARG A 30 10.49 -17.03 -18.38
N LEU A 31 10.52 -16.01 -17.51
CA LEU A 31 11.77 -15.32 -17.19
C LEU A 31 12.74 -16.25 -16.45
N ASP A 32 14.00 -16.22 -16.89
CA ASP A 32 15.10 -16.79 -16.11
C ASP A 32 15.18 -16.12 -14.73
N HIS A 33 15.66 -16.88 -13.74
CA HIS A 33 15.72 -16.43 -12.36
C HIS A 33 16.49 -15.10 -12.18
N ARG A 34 17.52 -14.85 -13.01
CA ARG A 34 18.31 -13.59 -12.98
C ARG A 34 17.50 -12.35 -13.32
N PHE A 35 16.41 -12.50 -14.08
CA PHE A 35 15.54 -11.38 -14.47
C PHE A 35 14.32 -11.23 -13.54
N LYS A 36 14.09 -12.18 -12.62
CA LYS A 36 13.03 -12.12 -11.60
C LYS A 36 13.47 -11.26 -10.41
N THR A 37 13.61 -9.96 -10.66
CA THR A 37 14.03 -8.96 -9.67
C THR A 37 12.87 -8.46 -8.81
N GLN A 38 13.18 -7.73 -7.72
CA GLN A 38 12.19 -7.05 -6.88
C GLN A 38 11.15 -6.26 -7.70
N SER A 39 11.58 -5.57 -8.77
CA SER A 39 10.69 -4.82 -9.67
C SER A 39 9.66 -5.70 -10.37
N THR A 40 10.09 -6.84 -10.93
CA THR A 40 9.17 -7.78 -11.62
C THR A 40 8.14 -8.39 -10.68
N TYR A 41 8.56 -8.81 -9.48
CA TYR A 41 7.67 -9.32 -8.45
C TYR A 41 6.68 -8.25 -7.99
N ARG A 42 7.17 -7.03 -7.72
CA ARG A 42 6.34 -5.89 -7.31
C ARG A 42 5.27 -5.54 -8.34
N LYS A 43 5.60 -5.57 -9.63
CA LYS A 43 4.64 -5.30 -10.71
C LYS A 43 3.59 -6.39 -10.79
N LEU A 44 3.99 -7.66 -10.70
CA LEU A 44 3.03 -8.76 -10.71
C LEU A 44 2.10 -8.73 -9.47
N LEU A 45 2.63 -8.43 -8.29
CA LEU A 45 1.85 -8.25 -7.06
C LEU A 45 0.79 -7.16 -7.24
N LYS A 46 1.17 -6.00 -7.78
CA LYS A 46 0.24 -4.89 -8.06
C LYS A 46 -0.96 -5.36 -8.87
N TRP A 47 -0.71 -6.15 -9.91
CA TRP A 47 -1.77 -6.68 -10.77
C TRP A 47 -2.64 -7.72 -10.09
N TYR A 48 -2.07 -8.60 -9.24
CA TYR A 48 -2.88 -9.50 -8.41
C TYR A 48 -3.80 -8.74 -7.47
N CYS A 49 -3.31 -7.69 -6.83
CA CYS A 49 -4.10 -6.85 -5.95
C CYS A 49 -5.21 -6.12 -6.72
N ARG A 50 -4.89 -5.52 -7.88
CA ARG A 50 -5.85 -4.82 -8.73
C ARG A 50 -6.97 -5.71 -9.24
N GLU A 51 -6.66 -6.95 -9.61
CA GLU A 51 -7.61 -7.94 -10.14
C GLU A 51 -8.31 -8.76 -9.03
N GLY A 52 -8.13 -8.39 -7.76
CA GLY A 52 -8.76 -9.07 -6.62
C GLY A 52 -8.30 -10.52 -6.40
N LYS A 53 -7.16 -10.93 -6.94
CA LYS A 53 -6.65 -12.32 -6.85
C LYS A 53 -5.97 -12.57 -5.50
N GLN A 54 -6.77 -12.61 -4.42
CA GLN A 54 -6.29 -12.66 -3.04
C GLN A 54 -5.25 -13.75 -2.76
N GLU A 55 -5.56 -15.00 -3.09
CA GLU A 55 -4.67 -16.12 -2.77
C GLU A 55 -3.35 -16.05 -3.53
N LYS A 56 -3.38 -15.62 -4.80
CA LYS A 56 -2.17 -15.39 -5.61
C LYS A 56 -1.35 -14.22 -5.06
N ALA A 57 -2.00 -13.13 -4.67
CA ALA A 57 -1.34 -11.97 -4.06
C ALA A 57 -0.61 -12.38 -2.76
N LYS A 58 -1.30 -13.09 -1.86
CA LYS A 58 -0.71 -13.58 -0.59
C LYS A 58 0.47 -14.52 -0.82
N ALA A 59 0.33 -15.49 -1.72
CA ALA A 59 1.40 -16.43 -2.04
C ALA A 59 2.63 -15.72 -2.62
N LEU A 60 2.41 -14.75 -3.51
CA LEU A 60 3.49 -13.95 -4.10
C LEU A 60 4.14 -13.04 -3.06
N PHE A 61 3.36 -12.42 -2.18
CA PHE A 61 3.84 -11.57 -1.09
C PHE A 61 4.75 -12.36 -0.14
N LYS A 62 4.32 -13.55 0.30
CA LYS A 62 5.14 -14.45 1.13
C LYS A 62 6.43 -14.87 0.40
N LYS A 63 6.36 -15.13 -0.90
CA LYS A 63 7.55 -15.43 -1.71
C LYS A 63 8.51 -14.24 -1.78
N MET A 64 7.99 -13.02 -1.96
CA MET A 64 8.80 -11.80 -1.91
C MET A 64 9.46 -11.62 -0.55
N ASP A 65 8.78 -11.99 0.53
CA ASP A 65 9.34 -11.94 1.89
C ASP A 65 10.55 -12.86 2.05
N GLY A 66 10.41 -14.14 1.62
CA GLY A 66 11.51 -15.11 1.63
C GLY A 66 12.71 -14.69 0.77
N LEU A 67 12.49 -13.84 -0.24
CA LEU A 67 13.54 -13.24 -1.07
C LEU A 67 14.08 -11.91 -0.52
N LYS A 68 13.61 -11.46 0.64
CA LYS A 68 13.93 -10.16 1.27
C LYS A 68 13.59 -8.95 0.39
N TYR A 69 12.55 -9.07 -0.43
CA TYR A 69 12.06 -8.01 -1.33
C TYR A 69 11.00 -7.10 -0.69
N LEU A 70 10.60 -7.35 0.56
CA LEU A 70 9.62 -6.58 1.33
C LEU A 70 10.27 -5.56 2.27
N ASN A 71 11.10 -4.68 1.72
CA ASN A 71 11.79 -3.61 2.46
C ASN A 71 11.32 -2.20 2.08
N ARG A 72 10.23 -2.10 1.32
CA ARG A 72 9.63 -0.83 0.87
C ARG A 72 8.16 -0.83 1.23
N THR A 73 7.58 0.36 1.32
CA THR A 73 6.16 0.59 1.60
C THR A 73 5.24 0.03 0.51
N ALA A 74 5.66 0.15 -0.75
CA ALA A 74 4.82 -0.08 -1.90
C ALA A 74 4.15 -1.48 -2.00
N PRO A 75 4.80 -2.62 -1.71
CA PRO A 75 4.13 -3.93 -1.67
C PRO A 75 3.04 -4.04 -0.61
N PHE A 76 3.22 -3.40 0.55
CA PHE A 76 2.26 -3.43 1.66
C PHE A 76 1.03 -2.59 1.31
N GLN A 77 1.24 -1.41 0.75
CA GLN A 77 0.17 -0.56 0.21
C GLN A 77 -0.72 -1.32 -0.78
N ASP A 78 -0.14 -2.06 -1.73
CA ASP A 78 -0.91 -2.87 -2.68
C ASP A 78 -1.80 -3.92 -1.96
N MET A 79 -1.28 -4.56 -0.91
CA MET A 79 -2.05 -5.53 -0.12
C MET A 79 -3.20 -4.86 0.65
N MET A 80 -2.98 -3.66 1.19
CA MET A 80 -4.03 -2.89 1.85
C MET A 80 -5.14 -2.51 0.88
N VAL A 81 -4.80 -2.04 -0.33
CA VAL A 81 -5.79 -1.73 -1.38
C VAL A 81 -6.60 -2.96 -1.75
N LEU A 82 -5.96 -4.12 -1.89
CA LEU A 82 -6.66 -5.39 -2.10
C LEU A 82 -7.63 -5.67 -0.95
N TYR A 83 -7.21 -5.57 0.32
CA TYR A 83 -8.09 -5.84 1.45
C TYR A 83 -9.26 -4.86 1.56
N MET A 84 -9.03 -3.59 1.25
CA MET A 84 -10.11 -2.59 1.12
C MET A 84 -11.13 -3.00 0.05
N SER A 85 -10.67 -3.40 -1.13
CA SER A 85 -11.55 -3.83 -2.22
C SER A 85 -12.39 -5.06 -1.87
N LEU A 86 -11.86 -5.93 -0.99
CA LEU A 86 -12.53 -7.12 -0.49
C LEU A 86 -13.34 -6.87 0.78
N LYS A 87 -13.42 -5.62 1.26
CA LYS A 87 -14.07 -5.22 2.51
C LYS A 87 -13.53 -5.95 3.76
N LYS A 88 -12.27 -6.36 3.73
CA LYS A 88 -11.57 -7.04 4.83
C LYS A 88 -10.73 -6.03 5.62
N LEU A 89 -11.42 -5.11 6.29
CA LEU A 89 -10.82 -3.94 6.92
C LEU A 89 -9.87 -4.32 8.07
N GLU A 90 -10.17 -5.41 8.78
CA GLU A 90 -9.34 -5.98 9.83
C GLU A 90 -7.91 -6.30 9.35
N LYS A 91 -7.77 -6.73 8.11
CA LYS A 91 -6.47 -7.08 7.52
C LYS A 91 -5.64 -5.87 7.15
N VAL A 92 -6.26 -4.71 6.99
CA VAL A 92 -5.54 -3.46 6.75
C VAL A 92 -4.75 -3.08 8.00
N ALA A 93 -5.35 -3.22 9.19
CA ALA A 93 -4.68 -3.01 10.46
C ALA A 93 -3.54 -4.02 10.70
N GLU A 94 -3.74 -5.30 10.36
CA GLU A 94 -2.68 -6.32 10.41
C GLU A 94 -1.45 -5.91 9.57
N VAL A 95 -1.67 -5.36 8.37
CA VAL A 95 -0.60 -4.92 7.48
C VAL A 95 0.17 -3.73 8.07
N ILE A 96 -0.53 -2.75 8.66
CA ILE A 96 0.11 -1.62 9.36
C ILE A 96 0.99 -2.09 10.51
N ASN A 97 0.46 -2.98 11.35
CA ASN A 97 1.21 -3.55 12.47
C ASN A 97 2.48 -4.27 11.98
N GLU A 98 2.38 -5.03 10.89
CA GLU A 98 3.53 -5.71 10.29
C GLU A 98 4.58 -4.72 9.75
N MET A 99 4.16 -3.61 9.12
CA MET A 99 5.08 -2.56 8.66
C MET A 99 5.81 -1.91 9.84
N ASN A 100 5.11 -1.61 10.92
CA ASN A 100 5.68 -1.03 12.13
C ASN A 100 6.70 -1.97 12.79
N LYS A 101 6.34 -3.26 12.96
CA LYS A 101 7.27 -4.29 13.50
C LYS A 101 8.56 -4.41 12.69
N ARG A 102 8.47 -4.16 11.38
CA ARG A 102 9.60 -4.20 10.45
C ARG A 102 10.30 -2.85 10.29
N ASN A 103 9.90 -1.82 11.03
CA ASN A 103 10.39 -0.44 10.91
C ASN A 103 10.32 0.10 9.47
N ILE A 104 9.24 -0.25 8.75
CA ILE A 104 8.99 0.27 7.40
C ILE A 104 8.19 1.55 7.53
N ARG A 105 8.75 2.65 7.01
CA ARG A 105 8.10 3.97 7.00
C ARG A 105 6.72 3.91 6.34
N LEU A 106 5.71 4.36 7.08
CA LEU A 106 4.36 4.58 6.55
C LEU A 106 4.36 5.88 5.73
N THR A 107 3.69 5.85 4.57
CA THR A 107 3.51 7.05 3.72
C THR A 107 2.11 7.61 3.92
N CYS A 108 1.88 8.83 3.45
CA CYS A 108 0.57 9.49 3.47
C CYS A 108 -0.54 8.60 2.87
N GLU A 109 -0.27 7.90 1.75
CA GLU A 109 -1.27 7.03 1.12
C GLU A 109 -1.59 5.80 1.97
N VAL A 110 -0.60 5.26 2.69
CA VAL A 110 -0.81 4.13 3.59
C VAL A 110 -1.68 4.53 4.78
N TYR A 111 -1.41 5.67 5.40
CA TYR A 111 -2.27 6.23 6.45
C TYR A 111 -3.69 6.48 5.95
N ALA A 112 -3.85 7.06 4.77
CA ALA A 112 -5.15 7.29 4.16
C ALA A 112 -5.95 6.00 3.94
N ILE A 113 -5.29 4.90 3.52
CA ILE A 113 -5.95 3.61 3.35
C ILE A 113 -6.36 3.02 4.71
N TRP A 114 -5.46 3.05 5.70
CA TRP A 114 -5.76 2.55 7.04
C TRP A 114 -6.93 3.29 7.67
N TRP A 115 -6.96 4.61 7.56
CA TRP A 115 -8.07 5.43 8.00
C TRP A 115 -9.41 5.02 7.39
N LYS A 116 -9.46 4.95 6.04
CA LYS A 116 -10.67 4.53 5.32
C LYS A 116 -11.15 3.15 5.77
N SER A 117 -10.24 2.30 6.25
CA SER A 117 -10.59 0.99 6.81
C SER A 117 -11.22 1.07 8.21
N CYS A 118 -10.83 2.04 9.04
CA CYS A 118 -11.41 2.25 10.37
C CYS A 118 -12.75 3.00 10.31
N HIS A 119 -12.90 3.93 9.36
CA HIS A 119 -14.06 4.82 9.24
C HIS A 119 -14.68 4.78 7.84
N PRO A 120 -15.30 3.66 7.44
CA PRO A 120 -15.83 3.48 6.08
C PRO A 120 -17.05 4.38 5.74
N GLN A 121 -17.65 5.05 6.72
CA GLN A 121 -18.81 5.95 6.53
C GLN A 121 -18.41 7.43 6.35
N ASP A 122 -17.15 7.78 6.64
CA ASP A 122 -16.69 9.17 6.60
C ASP A 122 -16.38 9.60 5.16
N ARG A 123 -17.01 10.69 4.70
CA ARG A 123 -16.78 11.29 3.36
C ARG A 123 -15.50 12.13 3.34
N PHE A 124 -14.36 11.47 3.53
CA PHE A 124 -13.06 12.12 3.69
C PHE A 124 -12.26 12.29 2.39
N GLU A 125 -12.85 12.02 1.21
CA GLU A 125 -12.11 12.05 -0.07
C GLU A 125 -11.48 13.42 -0.36
N PHE A 126 -12.14 14.52 0.02
CA PHE A 126 -11.64 15.88 -0.22
C PHE A 126 -10.39 16.24 0.60
N ALA A 127 -10.30 15.79 1.85
CA ALA A 127 -9.16 16.16 2.71
C ALA A 127 -7.91 15.32 2.41
N ILE A 128 -8.06 14.12 1.84
CA ILE A 128 -6.92 13.30 1.41
C ILE A 128 -6.31 13.84 0.11
N ASP A 129 -7.12 14.29 -0.85
CA ASP A 129 -6.59 14.89 -2.08
C ASP A 129 -5.90 16.24 -1.79
N ASP A 130 -6.49 17.09 -0.94
CA ASP A 130 -5.85 18.31 -0.44
C ASP A 130 -4.56 18.00 0.35
N PHE A 131 -4.52 16.89 1.10
CA PHE A 131 -3.33 16.43 1.82
C PHE A 131 -2.24 15.90 0.90
N ILE A 132 -2.59 15.07 -0.10
CA ILE A 132 -1.64 14.57 -1.10
C ILE A 132 -1.06 15.73 -1.90
N GLU A 133 -1.87 16.73 -2.26
CA GLU A 133 -1.39 17.93 -2.94
C GLU A 133 -0.52 18.79 -2.01
N GLY A 134 -0.92 18.99 -0.76
CA GLY A 134 -0.19 19.79 0.24
C GLY A 134 1.08 19.12 0.79
N SER A 135 1.20 17.80 0.67
CA SER A 135 2.39 17.04 1.07
C SER A 135 3.44 16.93 -0.05
N LYS A 136 3.13 17.35 -1.29
CA LYS A 136 4.12 17.48 -2.36
C LYS A 136 5.18 18.51 -1.95
N GLY A 137 6.35 18.03 -1.55
CA GLY A 137 7.51 18.88 -1.21
C GLY A 137 7.82 18.99 0.28
N VAL A 138 7.09 18.30 1.15
CA VAL A 138 7.42 18.16 2.58
C VAL A 138 8.00 16.77 2.81
N ASP A 139 9.14 16.66 3.49
CA ASP A 139 9.72 15.36 3.82
C ASP A 139 8.72 14.52 4.65
N GLU A 140 8.24 13.43 4.05
CA GLU A 140 7.03 12.66 4.43
C GLU A 140 7.11 11.97 5.81
N GLY A 141 6.95 12.68 6.92
CA GLY A 141 6.94 12.12 8.27
C GLY A 141 5.54 11.92 8.86
N GLU A 142 5.47 11.17 9.95
CA GLU A 142 4.33 11.13 10.89
C GLU A 142 3.88 12.54 11.29
N GLU A 143 4.85 13.45 11.44
CA GLU A 143 4.66 14.87 11.74
C GLU A 143 3.95 15.66 10.62
N ALA A 144 4.16 15.31 9.35
CA ALA A 144 3.46 15.92 8.22
C ALA A 144 2.00 15.45 8.13
N PHE A 145 1.73 14.19 8.51
CA PHE A 145 0.37 13.69 8.68
C PHE A 145 -0.33 14.35 9.87
N GLU A 146 0.33 14.45 11.03
CA GLU A 146 -0.21 15.12 12.23
C GLU A 146 -0.52 16.60 11.99
N GLN A 147 0.39 17.36 11.37
CA GLN A 147 0.16 18.77 11.05
C GLN A 147 -0.99 18.93 10.04
N SER A 148 -1.06 18.08 9.02
CA SER A 148 -2.14 18.15 8.04
C SER A 148 -3.49 17.69 8.62
N TRP A 149 -3.49 16.71 9.51
CA TRP A 149 -4.66 16.26 10.26
C TRP A 149 -5.25 17.39 11.12
N VAL A 150 -4.39 18.12 11.83
CA VAL A 150 -4.79 19.32 12.58
C VAL A 150 -5.40 20.39 11.67
N ILE A 151 -4.83 20.57 10.46
CA ILE A 151 -5.36 21.51 9.46
C ILE A 151 -6.72 21.04 8.91
N SER A 152 -6.91 19.75 8.61
CA SER A 152 -8.20 19.20 8.14
C SER A 152 -9.28 19.27 9.22
N LYS A 153 -8.92 19.02 10.49
CA LYS A 153 -9.80 19.18 11.66
C LYS A 153 -10.34 20.60 11.74
N GLY A 154 -9.49 21.61 11.53
CA GLY A 154 -9.89 23.02 11.52
C GLY A 154 -10.70 23.44 10.29
N ARG A 155 -10.36 22.91 9.11
CA ARG A 155 -11.01 23.30 7.84
C ARG A 155 -12.39 22.68 7.63
N TYR A 156 -12.59 21.46 8.10
CA TYR A 156 -13.83 20.70 7.82
C TYR A 156 -14.67 20.39 9.07
N GLY A 157 -14.28 20.88 10.25
CA GLY A 157 -15.04 20.71 11.48
C GLY A 157 -15.23 19.24 11.86
N MET A 158 -14.22 18.41 11.60
CA MET A 158 -14.25 16.98 11.88
C MET A 158 -14.12 16.76 13.40
N ASP A 159 -15.20 16.34 14.04
CA ASP A 159 -15.19 15.85 15.43
C ASP A 159 -15.37 14.34 15.42
N HIS A 160 -14.31 13.60 15.73
CA HIS A 160 -14.39 12.16 15.89
C HIS A 160 -13.46 11.70 17.01
N ARG A 161 -13.97 11.77 18.25
CA ARG A 161 -13.32 11.29 19.48
C ARG A 161 -12.63 9.93 19.33
N GLY A 162 -13.21 8.99 18.58
CA GLY A 162 -12.64 7.65 18.37
C GLY A 162 -11.30 7.62 17.63
N VAL A 163 -10.98 8.69 16.89
CA VAL A 163 -9.71 8.82 16.16
C VAL A 163 -8.61 9.26 17.10
N MET A 164 -8.87 10.30 17.90
CA MET A 164 -7.94 10.75 18.93
C MET A 164 -7.66 9.61 19.89
N GLU A 165 -8.69 8.85 20.29
CA GLU A 165 -8.51 7.65 21.11
C GLU A 165 -7.70 6.56 20.41
N SER A 166 -7.89 6.33 19.10
CA SER A 166 -7.12 5.32 18.35
C SER A 166 -5.66 5.74 18.13
N MET A 167 -5.42 7.03 17.86
CA MET A 167 -4.10 7.62 17.65
C MET A 167 -3.34 7.79 18.98
N GLU A 168 -4.01 8.21 20.05
CA GLU A 168 -3.46 8.27 21.41
C GLU A 168 -3.17 6.86 21.93
N ARG A 169 -4.03 5.87 21.64
CA ARG A 169 -3.79 4.46 21.97
C ARG A 169 -2.63 3.87 21.17
N TRP A 170 -2.44 4.31 19.93
CA TRP A 170 -1.28 3.97 19.11
C TRP A 170 0.02 4.63 19.63
N ASN A 171 -0.01 5.93 19.93
CA ASN A 171 1.11 6.70 20.50
C ASN A 171 1.49 6.28 21.93
N SER A 172 0.56 5.71 22.69
CA SER A 172 0.80 5.16 24.03
C SER A 172 1.27 3.70 24.01
N GLY A 173 1.52 3.11 22.83
CA GLY A 173 2.02 1.74 22.69
C GLY A 173 0.96 0.66 22.95
N GLY A 174 -0.33 1.01 22.92
CA GLY A 174 -1.43 0.07 23.08
C GLY A 174 -1.66 -0.76 21.83
N ASN A 175 -1.53 -2.08 21.94
CA ASN A 175 -2.03 -3.00 20.91
C ASN A 175 -3.54 -2.85 20.75
N LEU A 176 -3.99 -2.85 19.49
CA LEU A 176 -5.38 -3.04 19.06
C LEU A 176 -5.86 -4.47 19.38
#